data_AF-A0A0U1QTB7-F1
#
_entry.id   AF-A0A0U1QTB7-F1
#
_cell.length_a   1.000
_cell.length_b   1.000
_cell.length_c   1.000
_cell.angle_alpha   90.00
_cell.angle_beta   90.00
_cell.angle_gamma   90.00
#
_symmetry.space_group_name_H-M   'P 1'
#
loop_
_entity.id
_entity.type
_entity.pdbx_description
1 polymer ?
#
loop_
_entity_poly.entity_id
_entity_poly.type
_entity_poly.pdbx_seq_one_letter_code
_entity_poly.pdbx_strand_id
1 'polypeptide(L)'
;MLGRQKQKLVISETDIDTALAHLRALPYGTPFPMRWDRQHLLNLLHETIGNRPQINKCHDVAPGVFAIIKPFGADLVSRGEPDGRLQVLLLIRSSGTDPARITTLG
;
A
#
# COMPACT_ATOMS: atom_id res chain seq x y z
N MET A 1 -8.17 32.72 -1.95
CA MET A 1 -7.46 31.45 -2.27
C MET A 1 -8.26 30.31 -1.67
N LEU A 2 -8.95 29.51 -2.50
CA LEU A 2 -9.71 28.34 -2.02
C LEU A 2 -8.72 27.37 -1.36
N GLY A 3 -8.82 27.18 -0.05
CA GLY A 3 -8.11 26.14 0.66
C GLY A 3 -8.51 24.80 0.06
N ARG A 4 -7.61 24.18 -0.72
CA ARG A 4 -7.81 22.85 -1.27
C ARG A 4 -7.92 21.89 -0.09
N GLN A 5 -9.12 21.40 0.20
CA GLN A 5 -9.31 20.40 1.26
C GLN A 5 -8.35 19.23 1.01
N LYS A 6 -7.63 18.81 2.06
CA LYS A 6 -6.77 17.63 2.00
C LYS A 6 -7.65 16.44 1.61
N GLN A 7 -7.40 15.86 0.44
CA GLN A 7 -8.06 14.63 0.03
C GLN A 7 -7.80 13.55 1.09
N LYS A 8 -8.88 12.95 1.59
CA LYS A 8 -8.81 11.91 2.62
C LYS A 8 -8.33 10.61 1.98
N LEU A 9 -7.21 10.08 2.47
CA LEU A 9 -6.71 8.76 2.13
C LEU A 9 -7.32 7.71 3.05
N VAL A 10 -7.73 6.58 2.48
CA VAL A 10 -8.23 5.41 3.20
C VAL A 10 -7.52 4.16 2.71
N ILE A 11 -7.51 3.12 3.53
CA ILE A 11 -6.89 1.83 3.24
C ILE A 11 -7.74 0.75 3.89
N SER A 12 -7.84 -0.42 3.25
CA SER A 12 -8.54 -1.57 3.82
C SER A 12 -7.75 -2.16 4.99
N GLU A 13 -8.39 -2.53 6.09
CA GLU A 13 -7.69 -3.26 7.17
C GLU A 13 -7.21 -4.64 6.69
N THR A 14 -7.92 -5.28 5.75
CA THR A 14 -7.46 -6.55 5.15
C THR A 14 -6.15 -6.38 4.38
N ASP A 15 -5.96 -5.24 3.70
CA ASP A 15 -4.69 -4.92 3.03
C ASP A 15 -3.57 -4.76 4.05
N ILE A 16 -3.83 -4.04 5.15
CA ILE A 16 -2.90 -3.86 6.26
C ILE A 16 -2.50 -5.22 6.83
N ASP A 17 -3.47 -6.07 7.17
CA ASP A 17 -3.22 -7.39 7.75
C ASP A 17 -2.37 -8.26 6.83
N THR A 18 -2.67 -8.26 5.53
CA THR A 18 -1.92 -9.04 4.54
C THR A 18 -0.49 -8.51 4.39
N ALA A 19 -0.30 -7.19 4.37
CA ALA A 19 1.02 -6.58 4.29
C ALA A 19 1.86 -6.87 5.54
N LEU A 20 1.27 -6.76 6.73
CA LEU A 20 1.95 -7.09 7.97
C LEU A 20 2.32 -8.59 8.04
N ALA A 21 1.43 -9.48 7.58
CA ALA A 21 1.73 -10.91 7.50
C ALA A 21 2.92 -11.17 6.56
N HIS A 22 2.97 -10.49 5.40
CA HIS A 22 4.09 -10.59 4.48
C HIS A 22 5.40 -10.10 5.09
N LEU A 23 5.41 -8.91 5.68
CA LEU A 23 6.61 -8.31 6.27
C LEU A 23 7.17 -9.16 7.42
N ARG A 24 6.31 -9.78 8.22
CA ARG A 24 6.70 -10.71 9.29
C ARG A 24 7.27 -12.03 8.78
N ALA A 25 6.87 -12.45 7.59
CA ALA A 25 7.37 -13.66 6.95
C ALA A 25 8.73 -13.46 6.25
N LEU A 26 9.23 -12.22 6.16
CA LEU A 26 10.52 -11.95 5.55
C LEU A 26 11.67 -12.53 6.40
N PRO A 27 12.67 -13.16 5.75
CA PRO A 27 13.84 -13.65 6.46
C PRO A 27 14.62 -12.47 7.07
N TYR A 28 15.24 -12.70 8.22
CA TYR A 28 16.05 -11.71 8.95
C TYR A 28 15.30 -10.47 9.46
N GLY A 29 13.96 -10.50 9.48
CA GLY A 29 13.16 -9.45 10.09
C GLY A 29 13.31 -9.41 11.61
N THR A 30 13.53 -8.23 12.18
CA THR A 30 13.47 -8.04 13.63
C THR A 30 12.01 -8.12 14.08
N PRO A 31 11.63 -9.02 15.01
CA PRO A 31 10.26 -9.07 15.50
C PRO A 31 9.97 -7.80 16.30
N PHE A 32 9.05 -6.97 15.81
CA PHE A 32 8.49 -5.87 16.61
C PHE A 32 7.24 -6.35 17.36
N PRO A 33 6.87 -5.70 18.49
CA PRO A 33 5.54 -5.84 19.07
C PRO A 33 4.44 -5.50 18.05
N MET A 34 3.37 -6.31 17.98
CA MET A 34 2.30 -6.20 16.97
C MET A 34 1.73 -4.78 16.78
N ARG A 35 1.64 -3.98 17.84
CA ARG A 35 1.11 -2.59 17.75
C ARG A 35 2.10 -1.63 17.07
N TRP A 36 3.40 -1.88 17.19
CA TRP A 36 4.43 -1.07 16.54
C TRP A 36 4.53 -1.39 15.04
N ASP A 37 4.32 -2.65 14.65
CA ASP A 37 4.28 -3.06 13.24
C ASP A 37 3.24 -2.25 12.44
N ARG A 38 2.01 -2.19 12.93
CA ARG A 38 0.93 -1.48 12.25
C ARG A 38 1.23 0.01 12.13
N GLN A 39 1.66 0.65 13.22
CA GLN A 39 1.96 2.08 13.19
C GLN A 39 3.15 2.39 12.28
N HIS A 40 4.16 1.51 12.26
CA HIS A 40 5.31 1.64 11.39
C HIS A 40 4.90 1.57 9.91
N LEU A 41 4.08 0.59 9.52
CA LEU A 41 3.55 0.50 8.15
C LEU A 41 2.78 1.76 7.74
N LEU A 42 1.92 2.29 8.62
CA LEU A 42 1.16 3.52 8.34
C LEU A 42 2.07 4.75 8.19
N ASN A 43 3.15 4.83 8.97
CA ASN A 43 4.14 5.90 8.83
C ASN A 43 4.87 5.79 7.48
N LEU A 44 5.32 4.60 7.08
CA LEU A 44 5.94 4.37 5.78
C LEU A 44 5.01 4.77 4.63
N LEU A 45 3.72 4.44 4.71
CA LEU A 45 2.73 4.85 3.72
C LEU A 45 2.58 6.38 3.64
N HIS A 46 2.50 7.06 4.78
CA HIS A 46 2.44 8.52 4.80
C HIS A 46 3.69 9.17 4.22
N GLU A 47 4.88 8.66 4.56
CA GLU A 47 6.16 9.18 4.06
C GLU A 47 6.31 8.98 2.55
N THR A 48 5.96 7.80 2.05
CA THR A 48 6.14 7.42 0.63
C THR A 48 5.11 8.05 -0.30
N ILE A 49 3.86 8.22 0.15
CA ILE A 49 2.80 8.88 -0.63
C ILE A 49 2.94 10.40 -0.55
N GLY A 50 3.27 10.93 0.63
CA GLY A 50 3.39 12.35 0.90
C GLY A 50 2.06 13.12 0.85
N ASN A 51 2.16 14.45 0.76
CA ASN A 51 1.01 15.36 0.91
C ASN A 51 0.15 15.55 -0.35
N ARG A 52 0.56 14.97 -1.50
CA ARG A 52 -0.11 15.15 -2.80
C ARG A 52 -0.24 13.79 -3.51
N PRO A 53 -1.15 12.92 -3.05
CA PRO A 53 -1.37 11.61 -3.67
C PRO A 53 -1.79 11.77 -5.14
N GLN A 54 -1.23 10.94 -6.01
CA GLN A 54 -1.53 10.93 -7.44
C GLN A 54 -2.23 9.63 -7.81
N ILE A 55 -3.40 9.72 -8.43
CA ILE A 55 -4.17 8.55 -8.89
C ILE A 55 -3.34 7.74 -9.89
N ASN A 56 -3.37 6.42 -9.77
CA ASN A 56 -2.63 5.43 -10.54
C ASN A 56 -1.11 5.46 -10.36
N LYS A 57 -0.57 6.28 -9.45
CA LYS A 57 0.85 6.22 -9.10
C LYS A 57 1.10 5.02 -8.18
N CYS A 58 2.13 4.24 -8.53
CA CYS A 58 2.65 3.16 -7.72
C CYS A 58 3.83 3.65 -6.87
N HIS A 59 3.85 3.29 -5.60
CA HIS A 59 4.88 3.64 -4.63
C HIS A 59 5.50 2.35 -4.07
N ASP A 60 6.82 2.34 -3.95
CA ASP A 60 7.55 1.32 -3.19
C ASP A 60 7.49 1.72 -1.71
N VAL A 61 6.90 0.87 -0.86
CA VAL A 61 6.59 1.19 0.54
C VAL A 61 7.56 0.48 1.48
N ALA A 62 7.74 -0.82 1.25
CA ALA A 62 8.56 -1.70 2.05
C ALA A 62 8.96 -2.91 1.18
N PRO A 63 9.92 -3.75 1.62
CA PRO A 63 10.34 -4.91 0.84
C PRO A 63 9.15 -5.79 0.44
N GLY A 64 8.89 -5.87 -0.87
CA GLY A 64 7.80 -6.67 -1.43
C GLY A 64 6.38 -6.09 -1.27
N VAL A 65 6.24 -4.89 -0.68
CA VAL A 65 4.96 -4.20 -0.46
C VAL A 65 4.95 -2.89 -1.24
N PHE A 66 3.98 -2.75 -2.14
CA PHE A 66 3.77 -1.57 -2.97
C PHE A 66 2.38 -0.98 -2.71
N ALA A 67 2.24 0.32 -2.93
CA ALA A 67 0.97 1.01 -2.80
C ALA A 67 0.57 1.65 -4.14
N ILE A 68 -0.67 1.43 -4.58
CA ILE A 68 -1.25 2.16 -5.71
C ILE A 68 -2.45 2.98 -5.24
N ILE A 69 -2.50 4.25 -5.65
CA ILE A 69 -3.60 5.15 -5.29
C ILE A 69 -4.73 5.04 -6.31
N LYS A 70 -5.94 4.79 -5.84
CA LYS A 70 -7.17 4.76 -6.65
C LYS A 70 -8.26 5.64 -6.02
N PRO A 71 -9.31 6.02 -6.77
CA PRO A 71 -10.54 6.48 -6.14
C PRO A 71 -11.09 5.40 -5.20
N PHE A 72 -11.67 5.80 -4.07
CA PHE A 72 -12.31 4.84 -3.18
C PHE A 72 -13.45 4.10 -3.88
N GLY A 73 -13.49 2.78 -3.71
CA GLY A 73 -14.50 1.91 -4.31
C GLY A 73 -14.23 1.53 -5.77
N ALA A 74 -13.02 1.82 -6.30
CA ALA A 74 -12.64 1.41 -7.65
C ALA A 74 -12.65 -0.12 -7.87
N ASP A 75 -12.58 -0.88 -6.78
CA ASP A 75 -12.60 -2.34 -6.68
C ASP A 75 -13.97 -2.90 -6.27
N LEU A 76 -14.97 -2.05 -6.03
CA LEU A 76 -16.33 -2.46 -5.71
C LEU A 76 -17.18 -2.58 -6.99
N VAL A 77 -18.00 -3.63 -7.05
CA VAL A 77 -18.83 -4.00 -8.23
C VAL A 77 -19.81 -2.89 -8.64
N SER A 78 -20.14 -1.98 -7.73
CA SER A 78 -20.99 -0.82 -8.00
C SER A 78 -20.14 0.43 -8.13
N ARG A 79 -20.14 1.05 -9.32
CA ARG A 79 -19.66 2.42 -9.55
C ARG A 79 -20.56 3.41 -8.76
N GLY A 80 -20.47 3.40 -7.44
CA GLY A 80 -21.01 4.47 -6.63
C GLY A 80 -20.37 5.79 -7.04
N GLU A 81 -21.12 6.88 -6.93
CA GLU A 81 -20.57 8.22 -7.13
C GLU A 81 -19.28 8.37 -6.29
N PRO A 82 -18.20 8.91 -6.87
CA PRO A 82 -16.95 9.05 -6.15
C PRO A 82 -17.16 9.97 -4.95
N ASP A 83 -17.06 9.41 -3.74
CA ASP A 83 -17.28 10.14 -2.47
C ASP A 83 -16.14 11.14 -2.13
N GLY A 84 -15.21 11.34 -3.08
CA GLY A 84 -14.07 12.25 -2.97
C GLY A 84 -12.86 11.68 -2.24
N ARG A 85 -12.95 10.48 -1.65
CA ARG A 85 -11.81 9.82 -0.99
C ARG A 85 -10.91 9.11 -1.98
N LEU A 86 -9.65 9.01 -1.61
CA LEU A 86 -8.65 8.19 -2.31
C LEU A 86 -8.35 6.96 -1.47
N GLN A 87 -8.26 5.81 -2.13
CA GLN A 87 -7.93 4.53 -1.53
C GLN A 87 -6.50 4.15 -1.88
N VAL A 88 -5.74 3.76 -0.87
CA VAL A 88 -4.47 3.08 -1.00
C VAL A 88 -4.79 1.59 -1.13
N LEU A 89 -4.44 0.99 -2.27
CA LEU A 89 -4.46 -0.45 -2.45
C LEU A 89 -3.05 -0.97 -2.26
N LEU A 90 -2.87 -1.98 -1.41
CA LEU A 90 -1.57 -2.63 -1.24
C LEU A 90 -1.42 -3.80 -2.21
N LEU A 91 -0.27 -3.84 -2.87
CA LEU A 91 0.16 -4.91 -3.77
C LEU A 91 1.34 -5.60 -3.10
N ILE A 92 1.23 -6.91 -2.91
CA ILE A 92 2.22 -7.69 -2.17
C ILE A 92 2.79 -8.73 -3.13
N ARG A 93 4.11 -8.80 -3.22
CA ARG A 93 4.76 -9.87 -4.00
C ARG A 93 4.53 -11.21 -3.31
N SER A 94 4.07 -12.18 -4.09
CA SER A 94 3.78 -13.54 -3.60
C SER A 94 5.01 -14.25 -3.03
N SER A 95 6.20 -13.95 -3.55
CA SER A 95 7.45 -14.57 -3.13
C SER A 95 8.66 -13.72 -3.52
N GLY A 96 9.78 -13.96 -2.84
CA GLY A 96 11.10 -13.47 -3.27
C GLY A 96 11.45 -13.95 -4.67
N THR A 97 12.39 -13.25 -5.32
CA THR A 97 12.93 -13.67 -6.61
C THR A 97 13.75 -14.95 -6.42
N ASP A 98 13.44 -16.00 -7.18
CA ASP A 98 14.24 -17.23 -7.28
C ASP A 98 15.26 -17.05 -8.42
N PRO A 99 16.57 -16.90 -8.11
CA PRO A 99 17.59 -16.71 -9.14
C PRO A 99 17.70 -17.89 -10.12
N ALA A 100 17.27 -19.10 -9.71
CA ALA A 100 17.28 -20.28 -10.57
C ALA A 100 16.07 -20.34 -11.53
N ARG A 101 15.05 -19.49 -11.33
CA ARG A 101 13.81 -19.46 -12.12
C ARG A 101 13.51 -18.06 -12.66
N ILE A 102 14.44 -17.52 -13.45
CA ILE A 102 14.30 -16.20 -14.08
C ILE A 102 13.92 -16.32 -15.57
N THR A 103 13.09 -15.40 -16.06
CA THR A 103 12.81 -15.23 -17.49
C THR A 103 13.34 -13.87 -17.93
N THR A 104 14.18 -13.85 -18.97
CA THR A 104 14.69 -12.61 -19.54
C THR A 104 13.64 -12.01 -20.48
N LEU A 105 13.28 -10.76 -20.25
CA LEU A 105 12.49 -9.97 -21.19
C LEU A 105 13.46 -9.37 -22.21
N GLY A 106 13.45 -9.91 -23.42
CA GLY A 106 14.19 -9.42 -24.59
C GLY A 106 13.23 -8.95 -25.68
#